data_AF-M5E8P2-F1
#
_entry.id   AF-M5E8P2-F1
#
_cell.length_a   1.000
_cell.length_b   1.000
_cell.length_c   1.000
_cell.angle_alpha   90.00
_cell.angle_beta   90.00
_cell.angle_gamma   90.00
#
_symmetry.space_group_name_H-M   'P 1'
#
loop_
_entity.id
_entity.type
_entity.pdbx_description
1 polymer ?
#
loop_
_entity_poly.entity_id
_entity_poly.type
_entity_poly.pdbx_seq_one_letter_code
_entity_poly.pdbx_strand_id
1 'polypeptide(L)'
;MSHYPMPPKCNAAGLAPEHSMVLPERAAREDESSILEALAHPTDLAAQVFAPDVIYSMPTGEVVVGKDAVLARWVMPQHASLRLLETPASLPARTMVLDKAGASAERSLVVLKRREHDGLIASVTEEIGHRKPTVPLAARAATHVFSSPTDMMMSPCSSKLHLAKRRHHMKAKPTRLFADQMDSAASRT
;
A
#
# COMPACT_ATOMS: atom_id res chain seq x y z
N MET A 1 39.08 13.60 -10.04
CA MET A 1 38.21 12.81 -9.14
C MET A 1 37.19 12.11 -10.01
N SER A 2 37.33 10.79 -10.18
CA SER A 2 36.41 9.99 -11.01
C SER A 2 35.09 9.83 -10.26
N HIS A 3 34.02 10.46 -10.76
CA HIS A 3 32.66 10.17 -10.32
C HIS A 3 32.29 8.79 -10.85
N TYR A 4 32.59 7.75 -10.08
CA TYR A 4 31.95 6.46 -10.32
C TYR A 4 30.46 6.62 -9.96
N PRO A 5 29.53 6.40 -10.91
CA PRO A 5 28.12 6.35 -10.57
C PRO A 5 27.93 5.19 -9.59
N MET A 6 27.45 5.50 -8.39
CA MET A 6 27.04 4.48 -7.43
C MET A 6 26.02 3.58 -8.13
N PRO A 7 26.16 2.24 -8.05
CA PRO A 7 25.17 1.35 -8.63
C PRO A 7 23.78 1.70 -8.08
N PRO A 8 22.74 1.68 -8.92
CA PRO A 8 21.39 1.96 -8.46
C PRO A 8 21.08 1.06 -7.28
N LYS A 9 20.60 1.65 -6.19
CA LYS A 9 20.33 0.95 -4.93
C LYS A 9 19.12 0.04 -5.13
N CYS A 10 19.33 -1.12 -5.72
CA CYS A 10 18.31 -2.13 -5.88
C CYS A 10 18.00 -2.79 -4.54
N ASN A 11 16.81 -3.34 -4.45
CA ASN A 11 16.37 -4.14 -3.34
C ASN A 11 16.88 -5.59 -3.45
N ALA A 12 16.63 -6.44 -2.46
CA ALA A 12 17.12 -7.82 -2.42
C ALA A 12 16.60 -8.67 -3.60
N ALA A 13 15.48 -8.27 -4.21
CA ALA A 13 14.94 -8.90 -5.41
C ALA A 13 15.51 -8.33 -6.72
N GLY A 14 16.41 -7.35 -6.66
CA GLY A 14 17.00 -6.68 -7.83
C GLY A 14 16.11 -5.59 -8.44
N LEU A 15 15.03 -5.19 -7.76
CA LEU A 15 14.14 -4.12 -8.19
C LEU A 15 14.61 -2.76 -7.66
N ALA A 16 14.49 -1.73 -8.50
CA ALA A 16 14.63 -0.36 -8.03
C ALA A 16 13.50 -0.03 -7.03
N PRO A 17 13.77 0.71 -5.94
CA PRO A 17 12.77 1.07 -4.93
C PRO A 17 11.56 1.79 -5.54
N GLU A 18 11.78 2.71 -6.47
CA GLU A 18 10.71 3.41 -7.16
C GLU A 18 9.79 2.47 -7.96
N HIS A 19 10.33 1.40 -8.53
CA HIS A 19 9.57 0.45 -9.35
C HIS A 19 8.79 -0.54 -8.51
N SER A 20 9.33 -0.98 -7.36
CA SER A 20 8.64 -1.93 -6.51
C SER A 20 7.41 -1.30 -5.83
N MET A 21 7.48 -0.03 -5.43
CA MET A 21 6.42 0.61 -4.61
C MET A 21 5.09 0.87 -5.34
N VAL A 22 5.07 0.82 -6.68
CA VAL A 22 3.93 1.24 -7.52
C VAL A 22 3.40 0.14 -8.43
N LEU A 23 3.80 -1.11 -8.20
CA LEU A 23 3.34 -2.22 -9.03
C LEU A 23 1.81 -2.39 -8.93
N PRO A 24 1.09 -2.39 -10.06
CA PRO A 24 -0.33 -2.63 -10.05
C PRO A 24 -0.63 -4.09 -9.71
N GLU A 25 -1.82 -4.31 -9.17
CA GLU A 25 -2.34 -5.65 -8.91
C GLU A 25 -2.80 -6.28 -10.23
N ARG A 26 -2.58 -7.59 -10.38
CA ARG A 26 -3.01 -8.36 -11.56
C ARG A 26 -3.67 -9.66 -11.15
N ALA A 27 -4.43 -10.23 -12.07
CA ALA A 27 -4.97 -11.58 -11.92
C ALA A 27 -3.86 -12.64 -12.02
N ALA A 28 -4.07 -13.75 -11.31
CA ALA A 28 -3.24 -14.94 -11.40
C ALA A 28 -3.46 -15.64 -12.74
N ARG A 29 -2.38 -16.20 -13.28
CA ARG A 29 -2.46 -17.16 -14.38
C ARG A 29 -2.89 -18.53 -13.86
N GLU A 30 -3.28 -19.43 -14.76
CA GLU A 30 -3.70 -20.78 -14.40
C GLU A 30 -2.62 -21.53 -13.59
N ASP A 31 -1.36 -21.39 -13.98
CA ASP A 31 -0.19 -22.00 -13.32
C ASP A 31 0.23 -21.31 -12.00
N GLU A 32 -0.33 -20.14 -11.71
CA GLU A 32 -0.03 -19.36 -10.51
C GLU A 32 -1.13 -19.48 -9.44
N SER A 33 -2.35 -19.83 -9.85
CA SER A 33 -3.52 -19.86 -8.98
C SER A 33 -3.39 -20.90 -7.87
N SER A 34 -2.95 -22.12 -8.21
CA SER A 34 -2.67 -23.18 -7.24
C SER A 34 -1.55 -22.81 -6.26
N ILE A 35 -0.56 -22.04 -6.73
CA ILE A 35 0.55 -21.57 -5.90
C ILE A 35 0.06 -20.55 -4.88
N LEU A 36 -0.75 -19.57 -5.31
CA LEU A 36 -1.32 -18.58 -4.40
C LEU A 36 -2.20 -19.22 -3.33
N GLU A 37 -3.03 -20.18 -3.72
CA GLU A 37 -3.89 -20.92 -2.79
C GLU A 37 -3.07 -21.69 -1.74
N ALA A 38 -2.03 -22.40 -2.19
CA ALA A 38 -1.11 -23.14 -1.32
C ALA A 38 -0.32 -22.21 -0.38
N LEU A 39 0.09 -21.04 -0.85
CA LEU A 39 0.83 -20.08 -0.03
C LEU A 39 -0.05 -19.39 1.01
N ALA A 40 -1.33 -19.15 0.69
CA ALA A 40 -2.29 -18.53 1.61
C ALA A 40 -2.70 -19.46 2.75
N HIS A 41 -2.70 -20.77 2.52
CA HIS A 41 -3.09 -21.79 3.49
C HIS A 41 -1.89 -22.68 3.81
N PRO A 42 -1.14 -22.43 4.90
CA PRO A 42 0.00 -23.25 5.32
C PRO A 42 -0.51 -24.62 5.79
N THR A 43 -0.79 -25.47 4.81
CA THR A 43 -1.25 -26.86 4.89
C THR A 43 -0.26 -27.71 4.10
N ASP A 44 -0.52 -29.01 3.97
CA ASP A 44 0.28 -29.91 3.13
C ASP A 44 0.39 -29.43 1.67
N LEU A 45 -0.53 -28.55 1.21
CA LEU A 45 -0.46 -27.91 -0.11
C LEU A 45 0.75 -26.99 -0.26
N ALA A 46 1.13 -26.25 0.79
CA ALA A 46 2.30 -25.38 0.77
C ALA A 46 3.59 -26.17 0.50
N ALA A 47 3.67 -27.40 1.02
CA ALA A 47 4.81 -28.26 0.77
C ALA A 47 4.94 -28.64 -0.71
N GLN A 48 3.85 -28.71 -1.47
CA GLN A 48 3.87 -29.16 -2.86
C GLN A 48 4.42 -28.10 -3.83
N VAL A 49 4.39 -26.82 -3.44
CA VAL A 49 4.80 -25.71 -4.31
C VAL A 49 6.27 -25.31 -4.13
N PHE A 50 6.92 -25.75 -3.05
CA PHE A 50 8.33 -25.48 -2.81
C PHE A 50 9.24 -26.56 -3.36
N ALA A 51 10.30 -26.11 -4.03
CA ALA A 51 11.45 -26.90 -4.38
C ALA A 51 12.14 -27.50 -3.13
N PRO A 52 12.68 -28.74 -3.18
CA PRO A 52 13.45 -29.30 -2.07
C PRO A 52 14.61 -28.42 -1.59
N ASP A 53 15.29 -27.73 -2.51
CA ASP A 53 16.44 -26.86 -2.30
C ASP A 53 16.07 -25.36 -2.26
N VAL A 54 14.81 -25.03 -1.97
CA VAL A 54 14.34 -23.64 -1.92
C VAL A 54 15.20 -22.78 -0.97
N ILE A 55 15.48 -21.55 -1.40
CA ILE A 55 16.18 -20.54 -0.60
C ILE A 55 15.21 -19.43 -0.23
N TYR A 56 15.15 -19.08 1.05
CA TYR A 56 14.35 -17.98 1.55
C TYR A 56 15.22 -16.91 2.22
N SER A 57 15.29 -15.73 1.59
CA SER A 57 15.91 -14.53 2.16
C SER A 57 14.86 -13.73 2.92
N MET A 58 15.00 -13.67 4.24
CA MET A 58 14.08 -13.00 5.14
C MET A 58 14.42 -11.51 5.32
N PRO A 59 13.46 -10.67 5.74
CA PRO A 59 13.70 -9.25 5.98
C PRO A 59 14.71 -8.97 7.10
N THR A 60 14.90 -9.92 8.01
CA THR A 60 15.88 -9.85 9.10
C THR A 60 17.33 -10.01 8.62
N GLY A 61 17.53 -10.36 7.35
CA GLY A 61 18.84 -10.72 6.79
C GLY A 61 19.18 -12.21 6.95
N GLU A 62 18.33 -12.99 7.63
CA GLU A 62 18.46 -14.44 7.71
C GLU A 62 18.21 -15.09 6.34
N VAL A 63 19.00 -16.12 6.02
CA VAL A 63 18.79 -16.96 4.85
C VAL A 63 18.50 -18.38 5.32
N VAL A 64 17.36 -18.90 4.91
CA VAL A 64 16.90 -20.25 5.21
C VAL A 64 16.99 -21.07 3.94
N VAL A 65 17.52 -22.29 4.03
CA VAL A 65 17.70 -23.18 2.88
C VAL A 65 17.02 -24.51 3.17
N GLY A 66 16.33 -25.03 2.15
CA GLY A 66 15.64 -26.30 2.21
C GLY A 66 14.15 -26.15 2.52
N LYS A 67 13.35 -26.99 1.87
CA LYS A 67 11.88 -26.97 1.93
C LYS A 67 11.34 -26.98 3.36
N ASP A 68 11.79 -27.89 4.20
CA ASP A 68 11.25 -28.04 5.56
C ASP A 68 11.54 -26.82 6.43
N ALA A 69 12.75 -26.25 6.27
CA ALA A 69 13.15 -25.05 6.99
C ALA A 69 12.35 -23.82 6.52
N VAL A 70 12.11 -23.72 5.21
CA VAL A 70 11.26 -22.65 4.64
C VAL A 70 9.81 -22.80 5.10
N LEU A 71 9.25 -24.00 5.10
CA LEU A 71 7.88 -24.25 5.60
C LEU A 71 7.73 -23.88 7.08
N ALA A 72 8.73 -24.21 7.91
CA ALA A 72 8.72 -23.83 9.33
C ALA A 72 8.74 -22.31 9.54
N ARG A 73 9.27 -21.55 8.57
CA ARG A 73 9.39 -20.09 8.62
C ARG A 73 8.28 -19.35 7.88
N TRP A 74 7.65 -20.00 6.90
CA TRP A 74 6.55 -19.46 6.13
C TRP A 74 5.25 -19.57 6.93
N VAL A 75 5.02 -18.56 7.77
CA VAL A 75 3.79 -18.44 8.56
C VAL A 75 2.91 -17.37 7.95
N MET A 76 1.68 -17.75 7.59
CA MET A 76 0.65 -16.80 7.23
C MET A 76 -0.27 -16.49 8.41
N PRO A 77 -0.29 -15.23 8.91
CA PRO A 77 -1.26 -14.82 9.91
C PRO A 77 -2.71 -15.03 9.43
N GLN A 78 -3.64 -15.34 10.34
CA GLN A 78 -5.06 -15.58 10.05
C GLN A 78 -5.79 -14.43 9.31
N HIS A 79 -5.23 -13.22 9.32
CA HIS A 79 -5.78 -12.04 8.65
C HIS A 79 -4.84 -11.46 7.59
N ALA A 80 -3.83 -12.23 7.19
CA ALA A 80 -2.95 -11.78 6.14
C ALA A 80 -3.62 -11.93 4.78
N SER A 81 -3.31 -11.00 3.88
CA SER A 81 -3.71 -11.08 2.48
C SER A 81 -2.48 -11.12 1.59
N LEU A 82 -2.56 -11.92 0.54
CA LEU A 82 -1.59 -11.99 -0.54
C LEU A 82 -2.23 -11.41 -1.78
N ARG A 83 -1.58 -10.41 -2.39
CA ARG A 83 -2.03 -9.84 -3.66
C ARG A 83 -0.94 -9.97 -4.69
N LEU A 84 -1.30 -10.52 -5.85
CA LEU A 84 -0.38 -10.71 -6.95
C LEU A 84 -0.21 -9.39 -7.70
N LEU A 85 1.05 -9.00 -7.86
CA LEU A 85 1.44 -7.77 -8.55
C LEU A 85 1.95 -8.07 -9.95
N GLU A 86 1.94 -7.06 -10.80
CA GLU A 86 2.64 -7.13 -12.08
C GLU A 86 4.11 -7.48 -11.87
N THR A 87 4.59 -8.46 -12.65
CA THR A 87 5.98 -8.88 -12.65
C THR A 87 6.75 -7.99 -13.61
N PRO A 88 7.71 -7.17 -13.16
CA PRO A 88 8.53 -6.35 -14.05
C PRO A 88 9.34 -7.20 -15.03
N ALA A 89 9.50 -6.72 -16.26
CA ALA A 89 10.29 -7.42 -17.29
C ALA A 89 11.78 -7.59 -16.94
N SER A 90 12.27 -6.84 -15.95
CA SER A 90 13.64 -6.99 -15.42
C SER A 90 13.83 -8.25 -14.58
N LEU A 91 12.74 -8.88 -14.11
CA LEU A 91 12.81 -10.13 -13.36
C LEU A 91 12.81 -11.33 -14.30
N PRO A 92 13.45 -12.45 -13.90
CA PRO A 92 13.43 -13.68 -14.68
C PRO A 92 12.02 -14.15 -15.00
N ALA A 93 11.88 -14.93 -16.08
CA ALA A 93 10.63 -15.60 -16.42
C ALA A 93 10.11 -16.43 -15.22
N ARG A 94 8.78 -16.59 -15.16
CA ARG A 94 8.08 -17.33 -14.08
C ARG A 94 8.26 -16.74 -12.68
N THR A 95 8.75 -15.52 -12.55
CA THR A 95 8.78 -14.80 -11.28
C THR A 95 7.39 -14.29 -10.90
N MET A 96 6.98 -14.51 -9.65
CA MET A 96 5.78 -13.94 -9.06
C MET A 96 6.18 -12.88 -8.05
N VAL A 97 5.45 -11.76 -8.04
CA VAL A 97 5.67 -10.65 -7.11
C VAL A 97 4.40 -10.47 -6.29
N LEU A 98 4.50 -10.58 -4.97
CA LEU A 98 3.36 -10.54 -4.06
C LEU A 98 3.49 -9.35 -3.10
N ASP A 99 2.37 -8.68 -2.85
CA ASP A 99 2.19 -7.80 -1.68
C ASP A 99 1.55 -8.62 -0.57
N LYS A 100 2.33 -8.90 0.47
CA LYS A 100 1.89 -9.61 1.68
C LYS A 100 1.58 -8.58 2.75
N ALA A 101 0.29 -8.43 3.07
CA ALA A 101 -0.14 -7.58 4.17
C ALA A 101 -0.26 -8.41 5.45
N GLY A 102 0.52 -8.06 6.47
CA GLY A 102 0.41 -8.65 7.81
C GLY A 102 -0.71 -8.01 8.64
N ALA A 103 -0.96 -8.57 9.83
CA ALA A 103 -1.95 -8.04 10.77
C ALA A 103 -1.61 -6.64 11.30
N SER A 104 -0.32 -6.29 11.37
CA SER A 104 0.19 -5.04 11.97
C SER A 104 0.28 -3.85 11.01
N ALA A 105 -0.54 -3.82 9.94
CA ALA A 105 -0.47 -2.84 8.84
C ALA A 105 0.87 -2.79 8.06
N GLU A 106 1.88 -3.55 8.49
CA GLU A 106 3.12 -3.76 7.76
C GLU A 106 2.88 -4.60 6.51
N ARG A 107 3.46 -4.13 5.42
CA ARG A 107 3.40 -4.79 4.12
C ARG A 107 4.78 -5.19 3.69
N SER A 108 4.90 -6.44 3.26
CA SER A 108 6.13 -6.97 2.68
C SER A 108 5.96 -7.26 1.19
N LEU A 109 7.02 -6.98 0.44
CA LEU A 109 7.18 -7.46 -0.91
C LEU A 109 7.74 -8.86 -0.84
N VAL A 110 7.08 -9.82 -1.47
CA VAL A 110 7.63 -11.16 -1.63
C VAL A 110 7.88 -11.40 -3.10
N VAL A 111 9.11 -11.73 -3.47
CA VAL A 111 9.48 -12.13 -4.82
C VAL A 111 9.79 -13.61 -4.83
N LEU A 112 9.04 -14.36 -5.64
CA LEU A 112 9.13 -15.80 -5.77
C LEU A 112 9.67 -16.13 -7.16
N LYS A 113 10.83 -16.79 -7.24
CA LYS A 113 11.35 -17.31 -8.51
C LYS A 113 11.08 -18.79 -8.60
N ARG A 114 10.44 -19.20 -9.69
CA ARG A 114 10.07 -20.59 -9.97
C ARG A 114 11.04 -21.21 -10.97
N ARG A 115 11.29 -22.50 -10.86
CA ARG A 115 12.14 -23.23 -11.81
C ARG A 115 11.42 -23.39 -13.14
N GLU A 116 12.20 -23.52 -14.20
CA GLU A 116 11.65 -23.65 -15.55
C GLU A 116 11.06 -25.03 -15.84
N HIS A 117 11.60 -26.09 -15.24
CA HIS A 117 11.24 -27.47 -15.56
C HIS A 117 9.97 -27.98 -14.86
N ASP A 118 9.81 -27.69 -13.56
CA ASP A 118 8.70 -28.18 -12.73
C ASP A 118 7.76 -27.07 -12.24
N GLY A 119 8.15 -25.80 -12.40
CA GLY A 119 7.38 -24.66 -11.90
C GLY A 119 7.41 -24.48 -10.38
N LEU A 120 8.21 -25.25 -9.64
CA LEU A 120 8.32 -25.13 -8.19
C LEU A 120 9.07 -23.87 -7.78
N ILE A 121 8.74 -23.32 -6.62
CA ILE A 121 9.40 -22.14 -6.05
C ILE A 121 10.80 -22.54 -5.59
N ALA A 122 11.84 -22.01 -6.25
CA ALA A 122 13.24 -22.24 -5.91
C ALA A 122 13.85 -21.12 -5.07
N SER A 123 13.31 -19.90 -5.13
CA SER A 123 13.75 -18.84 -4.24
C SER A 123 12.62 -17.91 -3.84
N VAL A 124 12.69 -17.45 -2.60
CA VAL A 124 11.79 -16.50 -1.97
C VAL A 124 12.65 -15.36 -1.42
N THR A 125 12.27 -14.13 -1.72
CA THR A 125 12.90 -12.94 -1.13
C THR A 125 11.80 -12.07 -0.56
N GLU A 126 11.81 -11.85 0.76
CA GLU A 126 10.86 -10.99 1.44
C GLU A 126 11.54 -9.69 1.91
N GLU A 127 10.88 -8.57 1.67
CA GLU A 127 11.32 -7.25 2.15
C GLU A 127 10.17 -6.50 2.80
N ILE A 128 10.42 -5.86 3.94
CA ILE A 128 9.44 -5.03 4.65
C ILE A 128 9.41 -3.61 4.04
N GLY A 129 8.25 -2.95 4.11
CA GLY A 129 8.11 -1.54 3.76
C GLY A 129 7.74 -1.29 2.30
N HIS A 130 7.27 -2.33 1.60
CA HIS A 130 6.90 -2.32 0.18
C HIS A 130 5.81 -1.31 -0.20
N ARG A 131 5.04 -0.80 0.76
CA ARG A 131 4.06 0.25 0.50
C ARG A 131 3.82 1.04 1.76
N LYS A 132 3.97 2.37 1.71
CA LYS A 132 3.39 3.23 2.74
C LYS A 132 1.87 3.01 2.74
N PRO A 133 1.21 2.88 3.89
CA PRO A 133 -0.22 2.66 3.97
C PRO A 133 -0.92 3.65 3.04
N THR A 134 -1.60 3.11 2.06
CA THR A 134 -2.21 3.91 1.01
C THR A 134 -3.36 4.63 1.68
N VAL A 135 -3.21 5.93 1.94
CA VAL A 135 -4.31 6.76 2.47
C VAL A 135 -5.52 6.50 1.55
N PRO A 136 -6.72 6.20 2.10
CA PRO A 136 -7.86 5.73 1.33
C PRO A 136 -8.11 6.61 0.10
N LEU A 137 -8.57 5.99 -0.99
CA LEU A 137 -8.81 6.64 -2.30
C LEU A 137 -9.62 7.95 -2.17
N ALA A 138 -10.52 8.03 -1.18
CA ALA A 138 -11.27 9.24 -0.82
C ALA A 138 -10.37 10.44 -0.43
N ALA A 139 -9.22 10.21 0.19
CA ALA A 139 -8.24 11.25 0.51
C ALA A 139 -7.36 11.65 -0.69
N ARG A 140 -7.17 10.75 -1.67
CA ARG A 140 -6.47 11.07 -2.94
C ARG A 140 -7.32 11.92 -3.88
N ALA A 141 -8.64 11.73 -3.85
CA ALA A 141 -9.58 12.58 -4.58
C ALA A 141 -9.56 14.05 -4.09
N ALA A 142 -9.09 14.31 -2.86
CA ALA A 142 -8.95 15.67 -2.33
C ALA A 142 -7.69 16.41 -2.84
N THR A 143 -6.72 15.70 -3.45
CA THR A 143 -5.45 16.31 -3.91
C THR A 143 -5.35 16.50 -5.42
N HIS A 144 -6.23 15.88 -6.21
CA HIS A 144 -6.38 16.20 -7.63
C HIS A 144 -7.69 16.97 -7.83
N VAL A 145 -7.65 18.26 -7.52
CA VAL A 145 -8.57 19.21 -8.13
C VAL A 145 -8.23 19.20 -9.62
N PHE A 146 -9.05 18.54 -10.43
CA PHE A 146 -9.05 18.73 -11.88
C PHE A 146 -9.48 20.17 -12.15
N SER A 147 -8.53 21.10 -12.05
CA SER A 147 -8.72 22.48 -12.46
C SER A 147 -8.76 22.49 -13.98
N SER A 148 -9.95 22.41 -14.57
CA SER A 148 -10.11 22.69 -15.99
C SER A 148 -9.59 24.12 -16.26
N PRO A 149 -8.88 24.38 -17.38
CA PRO A 149 -8.45 25.73 -17.74
C PRO A 149 -9.60 26.75 -17.79
N THR A 150 -10.85 26.29 -17.93
CA THR A 150 -12.06 27.12 -17.87
C THR A 150 -12.65 27.32 -16.47
N ASP A 151 -12.24 26.56 -15.45
CA ASP A 151 -12.80 26.66 -14.09
C ASP A 151 -12.35 27.94 -13.35
N MET A 152 -11.27 28.58 -13.84
CA MET A 152 -10.84 29.90 -13.41
C MET A 152 -11.50 31.06 -14.17
N MET A 153 -12.29 30.80 -15.22
CA MET A 153 -13.04 31.83 -15.92
C MET A 153 -14.33 32.17 -15.17
N MET A 154 -14.20 32.90 -14.05
CA MET A 154 -15.37 33.53 -13.45
C MET A 154 -15.85 34.68 -14.32
N SER A 155 -17.13 34.62 -14.72
CA SER A 155 -17.77 35.76 -15.37
C SER A 155 -17.80 36.97 -14.41
N PRO A 156 -17.83 38.22 -14.91
CA PRO A 156 -17.86 39.43 -14.08
C PRO A 156 -18.99 39.43 -13.03
N CYS A 157 -20.08 38.70 -13.29
CA CYS A 157 -21.20 38.58 -12.38
C CYS A 157 -20.92 37.63 -11.20
N SER A 158 -20.20 36.52 -11.42
CA SER A 158 -19.87 35.56 -10.36
C SER A 158 -18.80 36.10 -9.39
N SER A 159 -17.87 36.91 -9.92
CA SER A 159 -16.79 37.53 -9.14
C SER A 159 -17.31 38.51 -8.06
N LYS A 160 -18.33 39.31 -8.38
CA LYS A 160 -18.98 40.22 -7.40
C LYS A 160 -19.73 39.46 -6.30
N LEU A 161 -20.40 38.36 -6.65
CA LEU A 161 -21.14 37.52 -5.71
C LEU A 161 -20.18 36.83 -4.73
N HIS A 162 -19.02 36.37 -5.22
CA HIS A 162 -18.00 35.74 -4.39
C HIS A 162 -17.30 36.74 -3.43
N LEU A 163 -17.05 37.98 -3.89
CA LEU A 163 -16.51 39.05 -3.05
C LEU A 163 -17.48 39.46 -1.92
N ALA A 164 -18.78 39.55 -2.23
CA ALA A 164 -19.81 39.85 -1.23
C ALA A 164 -19.89 38.74 -0.17
N LYS A 165 -19.90 37.47 -0.60
CA LYS A 165 -19.95 36.32 0.32
C LYS A 165 -18.74 36.25 1.26
N ARG A 166 -17.52 36.58 0.79
CA ARG A 166 -16.31 36.65 1.65
C ARG A 166 -16.36 37.81 2.64
N ARG A 167 -16.91 38.98 2.26
CA ARG A 167 -17.03 40.13 3.17
C ARG A 167 -18.03 39.90 4.31
N HIS A 168 -19.12 39.17 4.06
CA HIS A 168 -20.11 38.84 5.10
C HIS A 168 -19.66 37.71 6.02
N HIS A 169 -18.78 36.79 5.58
CA HIS A 169 -18.24 35.74 6.43
C HIS A 169 -17.24 36.24 7.48
N MET A 170 -16.60 37.40 7.25
CA MET A 170 -15.61 37.99 8.17
C MET A 170 -16.20 39.11 9.06
N LYS A 171 -17.51 39.37 8.95
CA LYS A 171 -18.23 40.34 9.80
C LYS A 171 -19.54 39.73 10.29
N ALA A 172 -19.45 38.88 11.32
CA ALA A 172 -20.33 38.89 12.50
C ALA A 172 -20.25 37.56 13.26
N LYS A 173 -19.87 37.63 14.54
CA LYS A 173 -20.67 36.97 15.58
C LYS A 173 -21.51 38.10 16.18
N PRO A 174 -22.83 38.17 15.96
CA PRO A 174 -23.67 38.99 16.81
C PRO A 174 -23.61 38.37 18.21
N THR A 175 -23.05 39.15 19.12
CA THR A 175 -23.04 38.92 20.56
C THR A 175 -24.47 38.62 21.04
N ARG A 176 -24.61 37.55 21.83
CA ARG A 176 -25.77 37.10 22.63
C ARG A 176 -27.08 37.92 22.50
N LEU A 177 -28.12 37.26 21.98
CA LEU A 177 -29.49 37.74 21.82
C LEU A 177 -30.36 37.69 23.09
N PHE A 178 -29.77 37.61 24.29
CA PHE A 178 -30.53 37.73 25.53
C PHE A 178 -29.75 38.56 26.54
N ALA A 179 -30.13 39.83 26.65
CA ALA A 179 -30.03 40.56 27.89
C ALA A 179 -31.47 40.69 28.40
N ASP A 180 -31.78 40.09 29.54
CA ASP A 180 -32.94 40.50 30.33
C ASP A 180 -32.40 41.04 31.65
N GLN A 181 -32.59 42.34 31.84
CA GLN A 181 -32.23 43.07 33.04
C GLN A 181 -33.41 43.03 34.02
N MET A 182 -33.10 42.57 35.23
CA MET A 182 -33.47 43.14 36.53
C MET A 182 -34.92 43.06 37.05
N ASP A 183 -34.99 42.40 38.22
CA ASP A 183 -35.62 42.84 39.47
C ASP A 183 -37.13 43.04 39.59
N SER A 184 -37.79 42.18 40.40
CA SER A 184 -38.35 42.54 41.74
C SER A 184 -39.51 41.64 42.21
N ALA A 185 -39.59 41.50 43.55
CA ALA A 185 -40.67 40.98 44.39
C ALA A 185 -40.83 39.44 44.46
N ALA A 186 -40.96 38.75 45.60
CA ALA A 186 -41.22 39.07 47.01
C ALA A 186 -40.77 37.86 47.88
N SER A 187 -40.11 38.02 49.02
CA SER A 187 -40.68 37.94 50.40
C SER A 187 -41.61 36.75 50.72
N ARG A 188 -41.27 36.05 51.82
CA ARG A 188 -41.96 34.97 52.57
C ARG A 188 -41.66 33.56 52.06
N THR A 189 -41.20 32.60 52.88
CA THR A 189 -41.30 32.39 54.34
C THR A 189 -40.00 31.87 54.93
#